data_AF-A0A3N5EGW9-F1
#
_entry.id   AF-A0A3N5EGW9-F1
#
_cell.length_a   1.000
_cell.length_b   1.000
_cell.length_c   1.000
_cell.angle_alpha   90.00
_cell.angle_beta   90.00
_cell.angle_gamma   90.00
#
_symmetry.space_group_name_H-M   'P 1'
#
loop_
_entity.id
_entity.type
_entity.pdbx_description
1 polymer ?
#
loop_
_entity_poly.entity_id
_entity_poly.type
_entity_poly.pdbx_seq_one_letter_code
_entity_poly.pdbx_strand_id
1 'polypeptide(L)'
;MMRLIAVAGLAAWMAACSPSEKSDWGTGLNTVDRKYNKSASDTFDAAVSALKSYDIRVTNERHDALGGVVEGARANGDKVTVNVSSTDANHSEVAVRVDPGDVNLSTMIHEKMAEKLGMGVAKSTMTGGNTFEGYYDLDAKEAVAAAEKTAGKLGWTVVGKDVKDQTTTVDARTEDSTPVRFRMEPSNDPRGRTRVTFIAGTGKTDQGRTLLSKMHDEFDRHAGRHAH
;
A
#
# COMPACT_ATOMS: atom_id res chain seq x y z
N MET A 1 36.41 21.12 -64.18
CA MET A 1 35.89 19.79 -64.56
C MET A 1 35.32 19.12 -63.32
N MET A 2 34.09 18.63 -63.47
CA MET A 2 33.21 18.07 -62.45
C MET A 2 33.63 16.65 -62.07
N ARG A 3 33.57 16.27 -60.79
CA ARG A 3 33.28 14.90 -60.34
C ARG A 3 32.83 14.88 -58.86
N LEU A 4 31.52 14.70 -58.69
CA LEU A 4 30.91 14.20 -57.46
C LEU A 4 31.44 12.79 -57.17
N ILE A 5 31.81 12.53 -55.93
CA ILE A 5 31.65 11.21 -55.31
C ILE A 5 31.09 11.44 -53.91
N ALA A 6 29.82 11.10 -53.75
CA ALA A 6 29.17 10.99 -52.46
C ALA A 6 29.58 9.65 -51.82
N VAL A 7 30.08 9.71 -50.59
CA VAL A 7 30.13 8.54 -49.70
C VAL A 7 29.42 8.94 -48.42
N ALA A 8 28.24 8.37 -48.25
CA ALA A 8 27.49 8.38 -47.01
C ALA A 8 28.19 7.49 -45.98
N GLY A 9 28.19 7.89 -44.71
CA GLY A 9 28.49 6.95 -43.63
C GLY A 9 28.88 7.55 -42.28
N LEU A 10 27.93 7.41 -41.34
CA LEU A 10 28.10 7.26 -39.89
C LEU A 10 28.41 8.49 -38.99
N ALA A 11 27.34 8.88 -38.29
CA ALA A 11 27.17 8.86 -36.84
C ALA A 11 28.20 9.59 -35.94
N ALA A 12 27.73 10.65 -35.29
CA ALA A 12 28.13 10.99 -33.92
C ALA A 12 26.92 11.55 -33.18
N TRP A 13 26.41 10.75 -32.25
CA TRP A 13 25.45 11.15 -31.22
C TRP A 13 26.16 12.10 -30.26
N MET A 14 25.64 13.30 -30.07
CA MET A 14 25.95 14.14 -28.92
C MET A 14 24.64 14.41 -28.20
N ALA A 15 24.49 13.69 -27.08
CA ALA A 15 23.40 13.78 -26.14
C ALA A 15 23.31 15.21 -25.59
N ALA A 16 22.22 15.91 -25.91
CA ALA A 16 21.75 17.01 -25.09
C ALA A 16 21.12 16.39 -23.84
N CYS A 17 21.92 16.16 -22.81
CA CYS A 17 21.42 15.97 -21.46
C CYS A 17 20.83 17.32 -21.01
N SER A 18 19.52 17.50 -21.24
CA SER A 18 18.78 18.51 -20.50
C SER A 18 18.87 18.14 -19.02
N PRO A 19 19.28 19.06 -18.13
CA PRO A 19 19.27 18.80 -16.70
C PRO A 19 17.83 18.47 -16.31
N SER A 20 17.64 17.30 -15.70
CA SER A 20 16.41 16.97 -14.99
C SER A 20 16.25 18.05 -13.92
N GLU A 21 15.42 19.05 -14.21
CA GLU A 21 14.83 19.89 -13.19
C GLU A 21 14.09 18.91 -12.28
N LYS A 22 14.60 18.71 -11.06
CA LYS A 22 13.79 18.16 -9.99
C LYS A 22 12.61 19.10 -9.85
N SER A 23 11.51 18.76 -10.51
CA SER A 23 10.24 19.42 -10.38
C SER A 23 9.89 19.36 -8.90
N ASP A 24 10.09 20.48 -8.21
CA ASP A 24 9.56 20.69 -6.87
C ASP A 24 8.04 20.70 -7.02
N TRP A 25 7.43 19.52 -6.86
CA TRP A 25 5.98 19.36 -6.91
C TRP A 25 5.29 20.01 -5.71
N GLY A 26 6.07 20.60 -4.80
CA GLY A 26 5.66 21.29 -3.60
C GLY A 26 4.99 20.34 -2.61
N THR A 27 5.16 20.63 -1.32
CA THR A 27 4.27 20.12 -0.25
C THR A 27 2.90 20.81 -0.33
N GLY A 28 2.37 21.01 -1.54
CA GLY A 28 1.09 21.65 -1.78
C GLY A 28 -0.01 20.82 -1.12
N LEU A 29 -1.06 21.50 -0.65
CA LEU A 29 -2.17 20.96 0.17
C LEU A 29 -2.88 19.69 -0.41
N ASN A 30 -2.51 19.23 -1.61
CA ASN A 30 -3.23 18.28 -2.46
C ASN A 30 -2.36 17.14 -3.03
N THR A 31 -1.14 16.94 -2.51
CA THR A 31 -0.23 15.84 -2.92
C THR A 31 -0.11 14.83 -1.78
N VAL A 32 -0.17 13.54 -2.09
CA VAL A 32 0.11 12.44 -1.16
C VAL A 32 1.40 11.76 -1.61
N ASP A 33 2.31 11.47 -0.67
CA ASP A 33 3.57 10.78 -0.95
C ASP A 33 3.63 9.42 -0.24
N ARG A 34 4.20 8.39 -0.89
CA ARG A 34 4.43 7.06 -0.30
C ARG A 34 5.70 6.41 -0.83
N LYS A 35 6.40 5.68 0.04
CA LYS A 35 7.56 4.85 -0.31
C LYS A 35 7.15 3.39 -0.51
N TYR A 36 7.81 2.74 -1.44
CA TYR A 36 7.62 1.33 -1.75
C TYR A 36 8.96 0.60 -1.74
N ASN A 37 8.95 -0.62 -1.19
CA ASN A 37 10.08 -1.55 -1.21
C ASN A 37 10.09 -2.30 -2.55
N LYS A 38 10.04 -1.53 -3.63
CA LYS A 38 10.08 -1.97 -5.02
C LYS A 38 10.93 -1.02 -5.84
N SER A 39 11.49 -1.51 -6.94
CA SER A 39 12.28 -0.69 -7.84
C SER A 39 11.44 0.47 -8.41
N ALA A 40 12.09 1.56 -8.83
CA ALA A 40 11.40 2.68 -9.48
C ALA A 40 10.66 2.25 -10.76
N SER A 41 11.22 1.30 -11.51
CA SER A 41 10.59 0.75 -12.71
C SER A 41 9.28 0.04 -12.36
N ASP A 42 9.31 -0.93 -11.43
CA ASP A 42 8.10 -1.67 -11.04
C ASP A 42 7.03 -0.73 -10.47
N THR A 43 7.49 0.27 -9.71
CA THR A 43 6.62 1.26 -9.07
C THR A 43 5.98 2.19 -10.09
N PHE A 44 6.70 2.55 -11.15
CA PHE A 44 6.16 3.35 -12.25
C PHE A 44 5.12 2.56 -13.04
N ASP A 45 5.38 1.29 -13.35
CA ASP A 45 4.41 0.41 -14.00
C ASP A 45 3.14 0.25 -13.15
N ALA A 46 3.30 0.15 -11.83
CA ALA A 46 2.20 0.15 -10.87
C ALA A 46 1.43 1.48 -10.83
N ALA A 47 2.11 2.62 -10.96
CA ALA A 47 1.48 3.95 -11.03
C ALA A 47 0.59 4.09 -12.26
N VAL A 48 1.13 3.78 -13.44
CA VAL A 48 0.40 3.80 -14.71
C VAL A 48 -0.82 2.87 -14.63
N SER A 49 -0.61 1.67 -14.10
CA SER A 49 -1.67 0.68 -13.91
C SER A 49 -2.74 1.13 -12.93
N ALA A 50 -2.36 1.82 -11.85
CA ALA A 50 -3.29 2.36 -10.86
C ALA A 50 -4.16 3.47 -11.44
N LEU A 51 -3.58 4.39 -12.22
CA LEU A 51 -4.35 5.44 -12.90
C LEU A 51 -5.37 4.87 -13.88
N LYS A 52 -4.93 3.95 -14.75
CA LYS A 52 -5.82 3.26 -15.70
C LYS A 52 -6.96 2.52 -14.98
N SER A 53 -6.71 1.99 -13.77
CA SER A 53 -7.72 1.28 -12.98
C SER A 53 -8.86 2.17 -12.46
N TYR A 54 -8.67 3.49 -12.43
CA TYR A 54 -9.68 4.47 -12.04
C TYR A 54 -10.27 5.23 -13.24
N ASP A 55 -10.13 4.68 -14.46
CA ASP A 55 -10.53 5.32 -15.72
C ASP A 55 -9.90 6.71 -15.94
N ILE A 56 -8.74 6.94 -15.31
CA ILE A 56 -7.95 8.13 -15.53
C ILE A 56 -7.18 7.89 -16.83
N ARG A 57 -7.55 8.62 -17.88
CA ARG A 57 -6.91 8.53 -19.18
C ARG A 57 -5.48 9.04 -19.06
N VAL A 58 -4.50 8.16 -19.18
CA VAL A 58 -3.09 8.56 -19.24
C VAL A 58 -2.86 9.42 -20.49
N THR A 59 -2.39 10.64 -20.27
CA THR A 59 -2.14 11.64 -21.31
C THR A 59 -0.65 11.83 -21.57
N ASN A 60 0.21 11.53 -20.58
CA ASN A 60 1.65 11.62 -20.69
C ASN A 60 2.31 10.54 -19.84
N GLU A 61 3.30 9.86 -20.38
CA GLU A 61 4.05 8.80 -19.70
C GLU A 61 5.53 8.96 -20.07
N ARG A 62 6.35 9.33 -19.08
CA ARG A 62 7.80 9.48 -19.27
C ARG A 62 8.51 8.88 -18.09
N HIS A 63 9.33 7.87 -18.34
CA HIS A 63 10.17 7.27 -17.31
C HIS A 63 11.51 6.79 -17.87
N ASP A 64 12.46 6.65 -16.97
CA ASP A 64 13.74 5.98 -17.16
C ASP A 64 14.02 5.05 -15.97
N ALA A 65 15.26 4.56 -15.85
CA ALA A 65 15.66 3.64 -14.78
C ALA A 65 15.62 4.28 -13.37
N LEU A 66 15.64 5.60 -13.26
CA LEU A 66 15.64 6.36 -12.01
C LEU A 66 14.24 6.86 -11.62
N GLY A 67 13.22 6.63 -12.44
CA GLY A 67 11.84 7.04 -12.16
C GLY A 67 11.19 7.74 -13.34
N GLY A 68 10.14 8.52 -13.09
CA GLY A 68 9.38 9.14 -14.14
C GLY A 68 8.11 9.83 -13.64
N VAL A 69 7.43 10.53 -14.56
CA VAL A 69 6.14 11.15 -14.32
C VAL A 69 5.10 10.56 -15.27
N VAL A 70 3.95 10.18 -14.70
CA VAL A 70 2.75 9.85 -15.45
C VAL A 70 1.67 10.88 -15.13
N GLU A 71 1.08 11.44 -16.18
CA GLU A 71 -0.05 12.37 -16.08
C GLU A 71 -1.28 11.70 -16.69
N GLY A 72 -2.43 11.93 -16.07
CA GLY A 72 -3.70 11.47 -16.57
C GLY A 72 -4.81 12.48 -16.36
N ALA A 73 -5.88 12.31 -17.12
CA ALA A 73 -7.07 13.15 -17.09
C ALA A 73 -8.31 12.30 -16.80
N ARG A 74 -9.14 12.76 -15.87
CA ARG A 74 -10.44 12.15 -15.58
C ARG A 74 -11.48 12.61 -16.61
N ALA A 75 -12.61 11.90 -16.67
CA ALA A 75 -13.69 12.24 -17.60
C ALA A 75 -14.28 13.64 -17.38
N ASN A 76 -14.19 14.18 -16.16
CA ASN A 76 -14.62 15.53 -15.82
C ASN A 76 -13.57 16.61 -16.13
N GLY A 77 -12.40 16.24 -16.67
CA GLY A 77 -11.32 17.16 -17.02
C GLY A 77 -10.27 17.35 -15.92
N ASP A 78 -10.47 16.80 -14.72
CA ASP A 78 -9.52 16.90 -13.62
C ASP A 78 -8.20 16.19 -13.96
N LYS A 79 -7.08 16.80 -13.53
CA LYS A 79 -5.75 16.27 -13.79
C LYS A 79 -5.27 15.44 -12.60
N VAL A 80 -4.68 14.29 -12.89
CA VAL A 80 -3.96 13.46 -11.91
C VAL A 80 -2.52 13.33 -12.37
N THR A 81 -1.58 13.52 -11.46
CA THR A 81 -0.14 13.39 -11.73
C THR A 81 0.45 12.43 -10.71
N VAL A 82 1.21 11.44 -11.18
CA VAL A 82 2.01 10.56 -10.33
C VAL A 82 3.46 10.69 -10.73
N ASN A 83 4.31 11.10 -9.79
CA ASN A 83 5.76 11.15 -9.96
C ASN A 83 6.36 10.00 -9.16
N VAL A 84 7.19 9.19 -9.80
CA VAL A 84 7.94 8.09 -9.17
C VAL A 84 9.42 8.42 -9.26
N SER A 85 10.16 8.27 -8.17
CA SER A 85 11.60 8.47 -8.14
C SER A 85 12.29 7.31 -7.42
N SER A 86 13.43 6.87 -7.95
CA SER A 86 14.28 5.86 -7.33
C SER A 86 14.98 6.47 -6.12
N THR A 87 14.89 5.78 -4.99
CA THR A 87 15.75 6.05 -3.83
C THR A 87 16.99 5.16 -3.86
N ASP A 88 16.81 3.90 -4.26
CA ASP A 88 17.89 2.97 -4.58
C ASP A 88 17.39 1.88 -5.57
N ALA A 89 18.19 0.83 -5.78
CA ALA A 89 17.88 -0.25 -6.72
C ALA A 89 16.55 -0.98 -6.43
N ASN A 90 16.14 -1.08 -5.16
CA ASN A 90 14.96 -1.82 -4.72
C ASN A 90 13.93 -0.96 -3.98
N HIS A 91 14.13 0.36 -3.93
CA HIS A 91 13.23 1.29 -3.25
C HIS A 91 12.90 2.50 -4.11
N SER A 92 11.65 2.94 -3.98
CA SER A 92 11.10 4.05 -4.72
C SER A 92 10.22 4.94 -3.83
N GLU A 93 10.11 6.19 -4.23
CA GLU A 93 9.23 7.19 -3.64
C GLU A 93 8.27 7.71 -4.71
N VAL A 94 7.00 7.83 -4.33
CA VAL A 94 5.92 8.21 -5.23
C VAL A 94 5.16 9.39 -4.65
N ALA A 95 4.90 10.40 -5.48
CA ALA A 95 4.02 11.52 -5.21
C ALA A 95 2.78 11.45 -6.12
N VAL A 96 1.57 11.42 -5.57
CA VAL A 96 0.30 11.49 -6.31
C VAL A 96 -0.39 12.81 -6.01
N ARG A 97 -0.72 13.58 -7.05
CA ARG A 97 -1.46 14.83 -6.97
C ARG A 97 -2.71 14.79 -7.85
N VAL A 98 -3.83 15.28 -7.34
CA VAL A 98 -5.08 15.48 -8.08
C VAL A 98 -5.43 16.98 -8.11
N ASP A 99 -5.89 17.48 -9.26
CA ASP A 99 -6.28 18.87 -9.48
C ASP A 99 -7.68 18.93 -10.14
N PRO A 100 -8.69 19.57 -9.52
CA PRO A 100 -8.67 20.23 -8.21
C PRO A 100 -8.38 19.25 -7.07
N GLY A 101 -7.83 19.76 -5.96
CA GLY A 101 -7.30 18.97 -4.85
C GLY A 101 -8.21 17.88 -4.32
N ASP A 102 -7.75 16.62 -4.38
CA ASP A 102 -8.46 15.46 -3.82
C ASP A 102 -7.47 14.49 -3.15
N VAL A 103 -7.32 14.67 -1.83
CA VAL A 103 -6.44 13.84 -0.98
C VAL A 103 -6.97 12.41 -0.85
N ASN A 104 -8.29 12.21 -0.87
CA ASN A 104 -8.90 10.89 -0.76
C ASN A 104 -8.59 10.07 -2.02
N LEU A 105 -8.76 10.65 -3.20
CA LEU A 105 -8.40 10.00 -4.46
C LEU A 105 -6.89 9.75 -4.56
N SER A 106 -6.07 10.71 -4.14
CA SER A 106 -4.60 10.53 -4.11
C SER A 106 -4.20 9.37 -3.19
N THR A 107 -4.87 9.22 -2.04
CA THR A 107 -4.67 8.11 -1.11
C THR A 107 -5.12 6.78 -1.72
N MET A 108 -6.28 6.74 -2.37
CA MET A 108 -6.79 5.54 -3.06
C MET A 108 -5.87 5.11 -4.20
N ILE A 109 -5.29 6.05 -4.94
CA ILE A 109 -4.29 5.74 -5.97
C ILE A 109 -3.06 5.11 -5.33
N HIS A 110 -2.58 5.61 -4.20
CA HIS A 110 -1.49 4.97 -3.47
C HIS A 110 -1.83 3.58 -2.92
N GLU A 111 -3.05 3.36 -2.45
CA GLU A 111 -3.52 2.01 -2.05
C GLU A 111 -3.55 1.08 -3.27
N LYS A 112 -4.03 1.58 -4.40
CA LYS A 112 -4.04 0.85 -5.66
C LYS A 112 -2.63 0.54 -6.16
N MET A 113 -1.68 1.45 -5.98
CA MET A 113 -0.28 1.21 -6.31
C MET A 113 0.36 0.18 -5.37
N ALA A 114 0.12 0.27 -4.06
CA ALA A 114 0.56 -0.74 -3.10
C ALA A 114 0.02 -2.14 -3.46
N GLU A 115 -1.25 -2.22 -3.87
CA GLU A 115 -1.89 -3.43 -4.41
C GLU A 115 -1.15 -3.93 -5.65
N LYS A 116 -0.89 -3.07 -6.65
CA LYS A 116 -0.16 -3.44 -7.88
C LYS A 116 1.28 -3.87 -7.62
N LEU A 117 1.88 -3.41 -6.52
CA LEU A 117 3.22 -3.76 -6.07
C LEU A 117 3.25 -4.99 -5.16
N GLY A 118 2.11 -5.58 -4.82
CA GLY A 118 2.02 -6.74 -3.92
C GLY A 118 2.56 -6.44 -2.53
N MET A 119 2.31 -5.23 -2.00
CA MET A 119 3.10 -4.62 -0.92
C MET A 119 2.39 -4.40 0.41
N GLY A 120 1.16 -4.85 0.59
CA GLY A 120 0.46 -4.51 1.81
C GLY A 120 -0.17 -3.08 1.87
N VAL A 121 -1.30 -2.85 2.56
CA VAL A 121 -1.71 -1.56 3.18
C VAL A 121 -1.95 -1.88 4.66
N ALA A 122 -1.42 -1.07 5.59
CA ALA A 122 -1.54 -1.15 7.05
C ALA A 122 -0.97 0.10 7.68
N LYS A 123 -1.71 0.59 8.66
CA LYS A 123 -1.56 1.88 9.34
C LYS A 123 -1.96 3.09 8.51
N SER A 124 -3.25 3.20 8.22
CA SER A 124 -3.95 4.43 8.57
C SER A 124 -5.26 4.00 9.19
N THR A 125 -5.58 4.58 10.35
CA THR A 125 -6.89 4.49 11.05
C THR A 125 -7.88 3.51 10.40
N MET A 126 -7.93 2.26 10.87
CA MET A 126 -9.08 1.39 10.57
C MET A 126 -10.30 1.88 11.36
N THR A 127 -10.63 3.17 11.24
CA THR A 127 -11.85 3.79 11.72
C THR A 127 -12.91 3.52 10.67
N GLY A 128 -13.51 2.33 10.72
CA GLY A 128 -14.56 1.93 9.79
C GLY A 128 -14.36 0.58 9.10
N GLY A 129 -13.25 -0.12 9.34
CA GLY A 129 -13.09 -1.52 8.93
C GLY A 129 -14.18 -2.41 9.53
N ASN A 130 -14.36 -3.60 8.97
CA ASN A 130 -15.19 -4.58 9.66
C ASN A 130 -14.48 -4.96 10.96
N THR A 131 -15.25 -5.11 12.04
CA THR A 131 -14.75 -5.51 13.35
C THR A 131 -15.50 -6.73 13.88
N PHE A 132 -14.79 -7.60 14.58
CA PHE A 132 -15.35 -8.70 15.36
C PHE A 132 -14.61 -8.78 16.70
N GLU A 133 -15.29 -9.14 17.77
CA GLU A 133 -14.69 -9.28 19.10
C GLU A 133 -14.92 -10.69 19.63
N GLY A 134 -13.86 -11.31 20.15
CA GLY A 134 -13.90 -12.59 20.86
C GLY A 134 -13.25 -12.47 22.24
N TYR A 135 -13.62 -13.36 23.16
CA TYR A 135 -13.04 -13.44 24.51
C TYR A 135 -12.40 -14.81 24.69
N TYR A 136 -11.14 -14.83 25.12
CA TYR A 136 -10.32 -16.04 25.13
C TYR A 136 -9.69 -16.24 26.50
N ASP A 137 -9.65 -17.50 26.95
CA ASP A 137 -8.91 -17.93 28.14
C ASP A 137 -7.40 -18.05 27.81
N LEU A 138 -6.80 -16.95 27.37
CA LEU A 138 -5.38 -16.83 27.04
C LEU A 138 -4.78 -15.63 27.78
N ASP A 139 -3.51 -15.73 28.15
CA ASP A 139 -2.77 -14.53 28.54
C ASP A 139 -2.39 -13.68 27.30
N ALA A 140 -1.94 -12.44 27.53
CA ALA A 140 -1.60 -11.52 26.44
C ALA A 140 -0.47 -12.07 25.53
N LYS A 141 0.48 -12.83 26.08
CA LYS A 141 1.60 -13.39 25.33
C LYS A 141 1.14 -14.55 24.45
N GLU A 142 0.24 -15.39 24.95
CA GLU A 142 -0.36 -16.49 24.22
C GLU A 142 -1.28 -15.98 23.10
N ALA A 143 -2.11 -14.96 23.37
CA ALA A 143 -2.96 -14.35 22.36
C ALA A 143 -2.16 -13.73 21.20
N VAL A 144 -1.02 -13.11 21.52
CA VAL A 144 -0.08 -12.58 20.52
C VAL A 144 0.55 -13.69 19.69
N ALA A 145 1.01 -14.77 20.33
CA ALA A 145 1.58 -15.91 19.62
C ALA A 145 0.53 -16.59 18.72
N ALA A 146 -0.73 -16.64 19.18
CA ALA A 146 -1.85 -17.09 18.36
C ALA A 146 -2.06 -16.16 17.15
N ALA A 147 -2.08 -14.84 17.34
CA ALA A 147 -2.23 -13.87 16.24
C ALA A 147 -1.10 -13.97 15.20
N GLU A 148 0.16 -14.12 15.62
CA GLU A 148 1.29 -14.30 14.72
C GLU A 148 1.21 -15.63 13.94
N LYS A 149 0.83 -16.73 14.61
CA LYS A 149 0.58 -18.02 13.96
C LYS A 149 -0.58 -17.93 12.97
N THR A 150 -1.66 -17.26 13.35
CA THR A 150 -2.81 -17.01 12.47
C THR A 150 -2.35 -16.25 11.22
N ALA A 151 -1.64 -15.14 11.37
CA ALA A 151 -1.13 -14.37 10.24
C ALA A 151 -0.23 -15.23 9.33
N GLY A 152 0.76 -15.94 9.90
CA GLY A 152 1.63 -16.83 9.13
C GLY A 152 0.88 -17.96 8.43
N LYS A 153 -0.10 -18.57 9.10
CA LYS A 153 -0.92 -19.66 8.55
C LYS A 153 -1.84 -19.19 7.42
N LEU A 154 -2.31 -17.95 7.49
CA LEU A 154 -3.11 -17.30 6.46
C LEU A 154 -2.25 -16.70 5.32
N GLY A 155 -0.92 -16.84 5.37
CA GLY A 155 0.00 -16.30 4.36
C GLY A 155 0.19 -14.79 4.46
N TRP A 156 -0.15 -14.19 5.60
CA TRP A 156 -0.10 -12.75 5.80
C TRP A 156 1.25 -12.33 6.35
N THR A 157 1.74 -11.21 5.83
CA THR A 157 2.97 -10.62 6.31
C THR A 157 2.67 -9.82 7.56
N VAL A 158 3.17 -10.27 8.72
CA VAL A 158 3.16 -9.45 9.93
C VAL A 158 4.05 -8.24 9.65
N VAL A 159 3.45 -7.05 9.70
CA VAL A 159 4.15 -5.79 9.43
C VAL A 159 4.41 -4.99 10.69
N GLY A 160 3.82 -5.37 11.81
CA GLY A 160 4.06 -4.68 13.06
C GLY A 160 3.45 -5.36 14.27
N LYS A 161 4.02 -5.03 15.43
CA LYS A 161 3.56 -5.43 16.74
C LYS A 161 3.77 -4.26 17.69
N ASP A 162 2.76 -3.94 18.49
CA ASP A 162 2.80 -2.86 19.46
C ASP A 162 2.31 -3.39 20.80
N VAL A 163 3.16 -3.38 21.82
CA VAL A 163 2.84 -3.88 23.16
C VAL A 163 2.81 -2.68 24.11
N LYS A 164 1.64 -2.41 24.69
CA LYS A 164 1.42 -1.39 25.73
C LYS A 164 0.90 -2.04 27.00
N ASP A 165 0.93 -1.29 28.10
CA ASP A 165 0.59 -1.76 29.45
C ASP A 165 -0.76 -2.50 29.55
N GLN A 166 -1.74 -2.15 28.71
CA GLN A 166 -3.10 -2.73 28.72
C GLN A 166 -3.58 -3.17 27.34
N THR A 167 -2.77 -3.00 26.29
CA THR A 167 -3.18 -3.30 24.92
C THR A 167 -1.99 -3.80 24.13
N THR A 168 -2.16 -4.94 23.47
CA THR A 168 -1.21 -5.41 22.47
C THR A 168 -1.87 -5.45 21.11
N THR A 169 -1.18 -5.01 20.06
CA THR A 169 -1.65 -5.16 18.69
C THR A 169 -0.65 -5.94 17.85
N VAL A 170 -1.19 -6.73 16.93
CA VAL A 170 -0.44 -7.36 15.84
C VAL A 170 -1.07 -6.87 14.54
N ASP A 171 -0.30 -6.10 13.79
CA ASP A 171 -0.64 -5.60 12.46
C ASP A 171 -0.06 -6.54 11.42
N ALA A 172 -0.92 -7.05 10.56
CA ALA A 172 -0.49 -7.82 9.41
C ALA A 172 -1.10 -7.24 8.15
N ARG A 173 -0.56 -7.71 7.03
CA ARG A 173 -1.04 -7.39 5.71
C ARG A 173 -1.25 -8.68 4.97
N THR A 174 -2.45 -8.79 4.44
CA THR A 174 -2.75 -9.80 3.43
C THR A 174 -1.87 -9.56 2.19
N GLU A 175 -1.75 -10.58 1.35
CA GLU A 175 -0.97 -10.49 0.10
C GLU A 175 -1.44 -9.36 -0.82
N ASP A 176 -2.75 -9.11 -0.85
CA ASP A 176 -3.41 -8.10 -1.69
C ASP A 176 -3.30 -6.68 -1.14
N SER A 177 -2.49 -6.49 -0.11
CA SER A 177 -2.38 -5.20 0.49
C SER A 177 -3.55 -4.75 1.35
N THR A 178 -4.40 -5.65 1.82
CA THR A 178 -5.43 -5.28 2.79
C THR A 178 -4.86 -5.26 4.22
N PRO A 179 -5.14 -4.21 5.00
CA PRO A 179 -4.74 -4.18 6.40
C PRO A 179 -5.58 -5.14 7.21
N VAL A 180 -4.94 -5.85 8.12
CA VAL A 180 -5.59 -6.65 9.15
C VAL A 180 -4.92 -6.39 10.49
N ARG A 181 -5.71 -6.41 11.57
CA ARG A 181 -5.23 -6.14 12.92
C ARG A 181 -5.88 -7.08 13.90
N PHE A 182 -5.05 -7.62 14.78
CA PHE A 182 -5.47 -8.26 16.02
C PHE A 182 -5.16 -7.27 17.14
N ARG A 183 -6.16 -6.88 17.94
CA ARG A 183 -5.98 -6.05 19.14
C ARG A 183 -6.38 -6.86 20.35
N MET A 184 -5.49 -6.99 21.31
CA MET A 184 -5.63 -7.83 22.50
C MET A 184 -5.58 -6.95 23.74
N GLU A 185 -6.54 -7.11 24.65
CA GLU A 185 -6.64 -6.35 25.90
C GLU A 185 -7.12 -7.26 27.03
N PRO A 186 -6.66 -7.06 28.28
CA PRO A 186 -7.27 -7.70 29.42
C PRO A 186 -8.77 -7.36 29.48
N SER A 187 -9.63 -8.36 29.64
CA SER A 187 -11.05 -8.15 29.92
C SER A 187 -11.25 -7.91 31.41
N ASN A 188 -12.22 -7.07 31.75
CA ASN A 188 -12.68 -6.90 33.14
C ASN A 188 -13.65 -8.01 33.60
N ASP A 189 -13.76 -9.10 32.83
CA ASP A 189 -14.53 -10.29 33.19
C ASP A 189 -13.92 -10.98 34.43
N PRO A 190 -14.72 -11.42 35.41
CA PRO A 190 -14.29 -12.25 36.54
C PRO A 190 -13.38 -13.45 36.19
N ARG A 191 -13.45 -13.96 34.95
CA ARG A 191 -12.59 -15.05 34.47
C ARG A 191 -11.18 -14.61 34.05
N GLY A 192 -10.89 -13.31 34.01
CA GLY A 192 -9.57 -12.79 33.61
C GLY A 192 -9.22 -13.04 32.15
N ARG A 193 -10.24 -13.17 31.28
CA ARG A 193 -10.06 -13.46 29.84
C ARG A 193 -9.36 -12.33 29.10
N THR A 194 -8.71 -12.64 27.99
CA THR A 194 -8.23 -11.65 27.02
C THR A 194 -9.32 -11.36 26.00
N ARG A 195 -9.68 -10.10 25.82
CA ARG A 195 -10.51 -9.63 24.72
C ARG A 195 -9.65 -9.45 23.48
N VAL A 196 -10.05 -10.05 22.37
CA VAL A 196 -9.40 -9.90 21.06
C VAL A 196 -10.37 -9.25 20.09
N THR A 197 -10.04 -8.06 19.62
CA THR A 197 -10.72 -7.36 18.54
C THR A 197 -9.98 -7.61 17.22
N PHE A 198 -10.67 -8.23 16.29
CA PHE A 198 -10.23 -8.45 14.92
C PHE A 198 -10.72 -7.30 14.05
N ILE A 199 -9.84 -6.74 13.22
CA ILE A 199 -10.16 -5.63 12.32
C ILE A 199 -9.62 -5.97 10.93
N ALA A 200 -10.46 -5.87 9.90
CA ALA A 200 -10.08 -6.11 8.51
C ALA A 200 -10.52 -4.97 7.59
N GLY A 201 -9.56 -4.47 6.80
CA GLY A 201 -9.75 -3.37 5.84
C GLY A 201 -9.95 -1.99 6.47
N THR A 202 -10.11 -0.98 5.62
CA THR A 202 -10.35 0.42 5.99
C THR A 202 -11.83 0.83 5.95
N GLY A 203 -12.70 -0.02 5.41
CA GLY A 203 -14.15 0.22 5.30
C GLY A 203 -15.01 -1.03 5.55
N LYS A 204 -16.33 -0.82 5.68
CA LYS A 204 -17.32 -1.89 5.89
C LYS A 204 -17.70 -2.55 4.56
N THR A 205 -16.89 -3.50 4.11
CA THR A 205 -17.11 -4.25 2.87
C THR A 205 -17.39 -5.73 3.15
N ASP A 206 -18.06 -6.44 2.24
CA ASP A 206 -18.30 -7.90 2.40
C ASP A 206 -16.99 -8.71 2.34
N GLN A 207 -15.99 -8.23 1.60
CA GLN A 207 -14.63 -8.77 1.61
C GLN A 207 -14.02 -8.68 3.02
N GLY A 208 -14.16 -7.53 3.68
CA GLY A 208 -13.67 -7.37 5.06
C GLY A 208 -14.39 -8.29 6.06
N ARG A 209 -15.69 -8.57 5.87
CA ARG A 209 -16.42 -9.56 6.70
C ARG A 209 -15.89 -10.98 6.51
N THR A 210 -15.62 -11.36 5.26
CA THR A 210 -15.05 -12.67 4.95
C THR A 210 -13.64 -12.81 5.53
N LEU A 211 -12.83 -11.76 5.44
CA LEU A 211 -11.50 -11.72 6.06
C LEU A 211 -11.60 -11.89 7.57
N LEU A 212 -12.49 -11.16 8.24
CA LEU A 212 -12.72 -11.33 9.68
C LEU A 212 -13.12 -12.75 10.07
N SER A 213 -14.05 -13.38 9.34
CA SER A 213 -14.47 -14.75 9.66
C SER A 213 -13.27 -15.71 9.59
N LYS A 214 -12.42 -15.58 8.57
CA LYS A 214 -11.18 -16.38 8.47
C LYS A 214 -10.17 -16.07 9.57
N MET A 215 -10.00 -14.79 9.91
CA MET A 215 -9.14 -14.36 11.02
C MET A 215 -9.56 -15.03 12.31
N HIS A 216 -10.86 -14.97 12.59
CA HIS A 216 -11.45 -15.51 13.78
C HIS A 216 -11.33 -17.05 13.81
N ASP A 217 -11.79 -17.76 12.78
CA ASP A 217 -11.78 -19.22 12.75
C ASP A 217 -10.36 -19.82 12.87
N GLU A 218 -9.36 -19.16 12.26
CA GLU A 218 -7.98 -19.61 12.37
C GLU A 218 -7.35 -19.22 13.70
N PHE A 219 -7.69 -18.05 14.25
CA PHE A 219 -7.29 -17.68 15.59
C PHE A 219 -7.84 -18.65 16.63
N ASP A 220 -9.11 -19.06 16.53
CA ASP A 220 -9.75 -20.04 17.42
C ASP A 220 -9.03 -21.41 17.41
N ARG A 221 -8.52 -21.84 16.24
CA ARG A 221 -7.73 -23.08 16.14
C ARG A 221 -6.41 -22.99 16.90
N HIS A 222 -5.80 -21.81 16.92
CA HIS A 222 -4.52 -21.57 17.59
C HIS A 222 -4.67 -21.20 19.06
N ALA A 223 -5.79 -20.59 19.43
CA ALA A 223 -6.15 -20.24 20.80
C ALA A 223 -6.51 -21.46 21.64
N GLY A 224 -6.81 -22.61 21.01
CA GLY A 224 -7.36 -23.77 21.69
C GLY A 224 -8.84 -23.56 21.97
N ARG A 225 -9.70 -24.53 21.64
CA ARG A 225 -11.17 -24.38 21.69
C ARG A 225 -11.68 -24.14 23.12
N HIS A 226 -11.79 -22.88 23.53
CA HIS A 226 -12.57 -22.43 24.69
C HIS A 226 -13.26 -21.08 24.46
N ALA A 227 -13.74 -20.82 23.24
CA ALA A 227 -14.65 -19.70 22.97
C ALA A 227 -16.08 -20.09 23.41
N HIS A 228 -16.51 -19.61 24.57
CA HIS A 228 -17.91 -19.62 25.04
C HIS A 228 -18.31 -18.23 25.53
#